data_AF-A0A251RNX1-F1
#
_entry.id   AF-A0A251RNX1-F1
#
_cell.length_a   1.000
_cell.length_b   1.000
_cell.length_c   1.000
_cell.angle_alpha   90.00
_cell.angle_beta   90.00
_cell.angle_gamma   90.00
#
_symmetry.space_group_name_H-M   'P 1'
#
loop_
_entity.id
_entity.type
_entity.pdbx_description
1 polymer ?
#
loop_
_entity_poly.entity_id
_entity_poly.type
_entity_poly.pdbx_seq_one_letter_code
_entity_poly.pdbx_strand_id
1 'polypeptide(L)'
;MSKRKSYKLEVLIGSECGFVDGKIEAEVKLTGIFSLGALQPSESRKYGTTIALGLYAPVHQHFFVARMDMSFDCKPGESHNQVVEVDVKIEGPGDANVHDNAFYTEEKLLKSELEAIRDCNPSSARHWIIRNTRTLNRTGQLTSYKRVAGSNCLPLGGAEAKFLRRAAFLMHNLWVTQYEPEEMFPGGEFPNQNPRVGEGLATWVKKNRSLEETDLVLWYDPLPFVIYIGL
;
A
#
# COMPACT_ATOMS: atom_id res chain seq x y z
N MET A 1 -31.94 -20.01 29.12
CA MET A 1 -30.60 -20.44 28.67
C MET A 1 -30.49 -20.20 27.17
N SER A 2 -29.94 -19.06 26.75
CA SER A 2 -29.69 -18.77 25.33
C SER A 2 -28.24 -19.14 25.00
N LYS A 3 -28.04 -20.13 24.12
CA LYS A 3 -26.72 -20.53 23.65
C LYS A 3 -26.11 -19.37 22.85
N ARG A 4 -25.17 -18.64 23.43
CA ARG A 4 -24.29 -17.72 22.68
C ARG A 4 -23.49 -18.57 21.70
N LYS A 5 -23.87 -18.56 20.43
CA LYS A 5 -23.01 -19.05 19.36
C LYS A 5 -21.95 -17.98 19.11
N SER A 6 -20.75 -18.22 19.63
CA SER A 6 -19.55 -17.50 19.20
C SER A 6 -19.17 -18.02 17.82
N TYR A 7 -19.23 -17.17 16.82
CA TYR A 7 -18.69 -17.45 15.49
C TYR A 7 -17.33 -16.80 15.38
N LYS A 8 -16.34 -17.65 15.08
CA LYS A 8 -14.92 -17.34 14.96
C LYS A 8 -14.70 -16.48 13.71
N LEU A 9 -13.92 -15.40 13.85
CA LEU A 9 -13.40 -14.66 12.70
C LEU A 9 -12.29 -15.51 12.08
N GLU A 10 -12.52 -16.06 10.90
CA GLU A 10 -11.45 -16.59 10.04
C GLU A 10 -11.12 -15.53 8.99
N VAL A 11 -10.00 -14.85 9.20
CA VAL A 11 -9.34 -14.09 8.14
C VAL A 11 -8.53 -15.10 7.35
N LEU A 12 -8.97 -15.45 6.14
CA LEU A 12 -8.10 -16.14 5.19
C LEU A 12 -7.10 -15.10 4.68
N ILE A 13 -5.91 -15.10 5.29
CA ILE A 13 -4.82 -14.21 4.90
C ILE A 13 -4.25 -14.74 3.58
N GLY A 14 -4.70 -14.15 2.47
CA GLY A 14 -4.02 -14.18 1.17
C GLY A 14 -4.12 -15.50 0.40
N SER A 15 -4.47 -15.42 -0.88
CA SER A 15 -3.93 -16.35 -1.88
C SER A 15 -2.84 -15.62 -2.66
N GLU A 16 -1.64 -16.18 -2.69
CA GLU A 16 -0.57 -15.77 -3.60
C GLU A 16 -0.69 -16.61 -4.87
N CYS A 17 -0.87 -15.96 -6.01
CA CYS A 17 -1.00 -16.63 -7.29
C CYS A 17 0.12 -16.18 -8.23
N GLY A 18 0.95 -17.13 -8.65
CA GLY A 18 1.86 -16.97 -9.78
C GLY A 18 1.12 -17.33 -11.06
N PHE A 19 1.09 -16.40 -12.00
CA PHE A 19 0.48 -16.61 -13.31
C PHE A 19 1.54 -16.97 -14.35
N VAL A 20 1.13 -17.65 -15.42
CA VAL A 20 2.04 -18.08 -16.51
C VAL A 20 2.68 -16.91 -17.28
N ASP A 21 2.14 -15.71 -17.12
CA ASP A 21 2.70 -14.45 -17.67
C ASP A 21 3.74 -13.81 -16.75
N GLY A 22 4.08 -14.44 -15.61
CA GLY A 22 5.03 -13.92 -14.61
C GLY A 22 4.42 -12.92 -13.63
N LYS A 23 3.11 -12.68 -13.69
CA LYS A 23 2.43 -11.84 -12.71
C LYS A 23 2.36 -12.54 -11.35
N ILE A 24 2.58 -11.76 -10.30
CA ILE A 24 2.39 -12.14 -8.90
C ILE A 24 1.28 -11.25 -8.36
N GLU A 25 0.24 -11.88 -7.84
CA GLU A 25 -0.89 -11.19 -7.23
C GLU A 25 -1.13 -11.70 -5.80
N ALA A 26 -1.49 -10.77 -4.92
CA ALA A 26 -2.00 -11.06 -3.60
C ALA A 26 -3.44 -10.56 -3.52
N GLU A 27 -4.35 -11.44 -3.14
CA GLU A 27 -5.78 -11.13 -2.96
C GLU A 27 -6.17 -11.27 -1.49
N VAL A 28 -6.87 -10.27 -0.96
CA VAL A 28 -7.48 -10.32 0.38
C VAL A 28 -8.99 -10.38 0.26
N LYS A 29 -9.61 -11.43 0.80
CA LYS A 29 -11.07 -11.59 0.85
C LYS A 29 -11.58 -11.29 2.25
N LEU A 30 -12.28 -10.17 2.39
CA LEU A 30 -12.93 -9.80 3.65
C LEU A 30 -14.28 -10.52 3.74
N THR A 31 -14.38 -11.43 4.70
CA THR A 31 -15.62 -12.17 5.00
C THR A 31 -15.94 -12.03 6.50
N GLY A 32 -16.95 -12.76 6.99
CA GLY A 32 -17.28 -12.82 8.42
C GLY A 32 -18.49 -11.96 8.77
N ILE A 33 -18.49 -11.41 9.98
CA ILE A 33 -19.63 -10.68 10.55
C ILE A 33 -19.17 -9.26 10.90
N PHE A 34 -20.01 -8.27 10.60
CA PHE A 34 -19.73 -6.88 10.94
C PHE A 34 -19.53 -6.69 12.45
N SER A 35 -18.63 -5.75 12.80
CA SER A 35 -18.61 -5.18 14.14
C SER A 35 -19.87 -4.34 14.34
N LEU A 36 -20.62 -4.61 15.41
CA LEU A 36 -21.91 -4.00 15.67
C LEU A 36 -21.89 -3.12 16.91
N GLY A 37 -22.59 -2.00 16.85
CA GLY A 37 -22.98 -1.23 18.01
C GLY A 37 -24.50 -1.24 18.20
N ALA A 38 -24.93 -0.92 19.42
CA ALA A 38 -26.34 -0.75 19.74
C ALA A 38 -26.85 0.65 19.32
N LEU A 39 -28.10 0.70 18.86
CA LEU A 39 -28.90 1.91 18.67
C LEU A 39 -30.12 1.87 19.57
N GLN A 40 -30.46 3.02 20.16
CA GLN A 40 -31.74 3.18 20.82
C GLN A 40 -32.89 3.23 19.80
N PRO A 41 -34.14 2.93 20.20
CA PRO A 41 -35.30 3.12 19.34
C PRO A 41 -35.33 4.55 18.78
N SER A 42 -35.62 4.70 17.48
CA SER A 42 -35.63 5.97 16.73
C SER A 42 -34.28 6.70 16.60
N GLU A 43 -33.18 6.15 17.15
CA GLU A 43 -31.84 6.71 16.98
C GLU A 43 -31.30 6.43 15.57
N SER A 44 -30.66 7.44 14.97
CA SER A 44 -29.87 7.28 13.74
C SER A 44 -28.48 7.90 13.95
N ARG A 45 -27.44 7.30 13.35
CA ARG A 45 -26.06 7.78 13.44
C ARG A 45 -25.45 7.87 12.05
N LYS A 46 -24.86 9.02 11.72
CA LYS A 46 -24.14 9.24 10.45
C LYS A 46 -22.81 8.48 10.33
N TYR A 47 -22.36 7.83 11.40
CA TYR A 47 -21.06 7.14 11.48
C TYR A 47 -21.13 5.64 11.10
N GLY A 48 -22.25 5.19 10.56
CA GLY A 48 -22.52 3.79 10.25
C GLY A 48 -23.87 3.60 9.59
N THR A 49 -24.22 2.35 9.35
CA THR A 49 -25.49 1.96 8.73
C THR A 49 -26.32 1.15 9.70
N THR A 50 -27.61 1.47 9.84
CA THR A 50 -28.55 0.61 10.58
C THR A 50 -28.79 -0.66 9.78
N ILE A 51 -28.42 -1.82 10.34
CA ILE A 51 -28.56 -3.11 9.64
C ILE A 51 -29.74 -3.95 10.14
N ALA A 52 -30.24 -3.62 11.34
CA ALA A 52 -31.44 -4.21 11.93
C ALA A 52 -31.97 -3.29 13.04
N LEU A 53 -33.19 -3.54 13.52
CA LEU A 53 -33.75 -2.78 14.65
C LEU A 53 -32.80 -2.84 15.86
N GLY A 54 -32.33 -1.67 16.30
CA GLY A 54 -31.42 -1.53 17.43
C GLY A 54 -29.95 -1.88 17.14
N LEU A 55 -29.58 -2.18 15.89
CA LEU A 55 -28.21 -2.53 15.50
C LEU A 55 -27.71 -1.66 14.35
N TYR A 56 -26.49 -1.12 14.51
CA TYR A 56 -25.78 -0.44 13.44
C TYR A 56 -24.36 -0.96 13.28
N ALA A 57 -23.87 -0.95 12.05
CA ALA A 57 -22.49 -1.26 11.69
C ALA A 57 -21.73 0.06 11.46
N PRO A 58 -20.73 0.40 12.29
CA PRO A 58 -19.90 1.57 12.08
C PRO A 58 -19.10 1.46 10.77
N VAL A 59 -18.97 2.59 10.05
CA VAL A 59 -18.04 2.69 8.92
C VAL A 59 -16.62 2.50 9.44
N HIS A 60 -15.85 1.67 8.76
CA HIS A 60 -14.45 1.40 9.10
C HIS A 60 -13.63 1.08 7.85
N GLN A 61 -12.31 1.23 7.97
CA GLN A 61 -11.35 0.89 6.93
C GLN A 61 -10.51 -0.32 7.35
N HIS A 62 -10.20 -1.18 6.38
CA HIS A 62 -9.20 -2.24 6.52
C HIS A 62 -7.95 -1.85 5.76
N PHE A 63 -6.80 -1.96 6.40
CA PHE A 63 -5.50 -1.66 5.80
C PHE A 63 -4.59 -2.88 5.92
N PHE A 64 -3.79 -3.12 4.89
CA PHE A 64 -2.80 -4.18 4.87
C PHE A 64 -1.45 -3.58 4.48
N VAL A 65 -0.34 -4.25 4.83
CA VAL A 65 0.98 -3.84 4.35
C VAL A 65 1.72 -5.08 3.89
N ALA A 66 2.00 -5.14 2.60
CA ALA A 66 2.89 -6.13 2.03
C ALA A 66 4.34 -5.63 2.17
N ARG A 67 5.18 -6.42 2.83
CA ARG A 67 6.65 -6.25 2.87
C ARG A 67 7.24 -7.13 1.77
N MET A 68 7.82 -6.52 0.75
CA MET A 68 8.41 -7.21 -0.39
C MET A 68 9.92 -6.92 -0.41
N ASP A 69 10.71 -7.93 -0.03
CA ASP A 69 12.17 -7.90 -0.14
C ASP A 69 12.57 -8.21 -1.59
N MET A 70 13.10 -7.19 -2.28
CA MET A 70 13.27 -7.23 -3.73
C MET A 70 14.69 -7.62 -4.12
N SER A 71 14.80 -8.64 -4.97
CA SER A 71 16.05 -9.06 -5.60
C SER A 71 15.80 -9.44 -7.06
N PHE A 72 15.36 -8.47 -7.85
CA PHE A 72 14.98 -8.65 -9.25
C PHE A 72 16.22 -8.80 -10.15
N ASP A 73 16.34 -9.94 -10.84
CA ASP A 73 17.47 -10.30 -11.72
C ASP A 73 18.86 -10.14 -11.08
N CYS A 74 18.95 -10.15 -9.75
CA CYS A 74 20.22 -10.14 -9.03
C CYS A 74 20.66 -11.57 -8.70
N LYS A 75 21.96 -11.85 -8.79
CA LYS A 75 22.53 -13.07 -8.20
C LYS A 75 22.74 -12.88 -6.69
N PRO A 76 22.92 -13.97 -5.92
CA PRO A 76 23.26 -13.85 -4.51
C PRO A 76 24.48 -12.95 -4.28
N GLY A 77 24.32 -11.91 -3.46
CA GLY A 77 25.35 -10.93 -3.16
C GLY A 77 25.44 -9.75 -4.15
N GLU A 78 24.61 -9.71 -5.19
CA GLU A 78 24.48 -8.54 -6.07
C GLU A 78 23.33 -7.65 -5.58
N SER A 79 23.61 -6.36 -5.50
CA SER A 79 22.63 -5.35 -5.11
C SER A 79 22.56 -4.30 -6.22
N HIS A 80 21.82 -4.62 -7.28
CA HIS A 80 21.71 -3.78 -8.48
C HIS A 80 20.26 -3.34 -8.75
N ASN A 81 19.41 -3.37 -7.73
CA ASN A 81 18.04 -2.92 -7.85
C ASN A 81 17.91 -1.43 -7.52
N GLN A 82 16.95 -0.78 -8.18
CA GLN A 82 16.51 0.58 -7.90
C GLN A 82 15.01 0.69 -8.14
N VAL A 83 14.34 1.62 -7.46
CA VAL A 83 12.91 1.90 -7.65
C VAL A 83 12.72 3.19 -8.43
N VAL A 84 11.87 3.12 -9.46
CA VAL A 84 11.49 4.25 -10.30
C VAL A 84 10.00 4.47 -10.18
N GLU A 85 9.60 5.70 -9.86
CA GLU A 85 8.22 6.16 -10.01
C GLU A 85 7.98 6.57 -11.46
N VAL A 86 6.85 6.14 -12.02
CA VAL A 86 6.47 6.47 -13.40
C VAL A 86 5.10 7.12 -13.39
N ASP A 87 5.03 8.32 -13.96
CA ASP A 87 3.80 9.07 -14.17
C ASP A 87 3.53 9.21 -15.68
N VAL A 88 2.26 9.18 -16.08
CA VAL A 88 1.83 9.56 -17.42
C VAL A 88 1.62 11.07 -17.48
N LYS A 89 2.15 11.70 -18.53
CA LYS A 89 2.04 13.14 -18.83
C LYS A 89 1.36 13.33 -20.18
N ILE A 90 0.54 14.36 -20.27
CA ILE A 90 -0.06 14.80 -21.53
C ILE A 90 0.93 15.76 -22.19
N GLU A 91 1.21 15.53 -23.47
CA GLU A 91 2.04 16.43 -24.27
C GLU A 91 1.27 17.72 -24.55
N GLY A 92 1.94 18.87 -24.49
CA GLY A 92 1.29 20.15 -24.77
C GLY A 92 0.86 20.27 -26.24
N PRO A 93 -0.09 21.17 -26.57
CA PRO A 93 -0.43 21.44 -27.96
C PRO A 93 0.74 22.11 -28.70
N GLY A 94 0.93 21.79 -29.98
CA GLY A 94 1.95 22.43 -30.82
C GLY A 94 2.29 21.62 -32.07
N ASP A 95 3.31 22.06 -32.82
CA ASP A 95 3.73 21.41 -34.08
C ASP A 95 4.13 19.94 -33.88
N ALA A 96 4.64 19.58 -32.69
CA ALA A 96 4.98 18.21 -32.33
C ALA A 96 3.77 17.35 -31.87
N ASN A 97 2.60 17.98 -31.68
CA ASN A 97 1.36 17.35 -31.20
C ASN A 97 0.13 18.03 -31.86
N VAL A 98 0.10 18.03 -33.19
CA VAL A 98 -0.91 18.75 -34.00
C VAL A 98 -2.35 18.31 -33.71
N HIS A 99 -2.53 17.08 -33.23
CA HIS A 99 -3.84 16.49 -32.95
C HIS A 99 -4.19 16.45 -31.45
N ASP A 100 -3.35 17.03 -30.59
CA ASP A 100 -3.57 17.13 -29.13
C ASP A 100 -3.92 15.79 -28.46
N ASN A 101 -3.31 14.71 -28.94
CA ASN A 101 -3.59 13.34 -28.50
C ASN A 101 -2.35 12.59 -28.01
N ALA A 102 -1.18 13.22 -28.01
CA ALA A 102 0.05 12.63 -27.52
C ALA A 102 0.14 12.66 -25.98
N PHE A 103 0.68 11.59 -25.42
CA PHE A 103 1.03 11.47 -24.00
C PHE A 103 2.26 10.57 -23.88
N TYR A 104 3.01 10.71 -22.79
CA TYR A 104 4.26 9.98 -22.56
C TYR A 104 4.45 9.64 -21.08
N THR A 105 5.41 8.79 -20.78
CA THR A 105 5.79 8.46 -19.41
C THR A 105 6.99 9.29 -18.96
N GLU A 106 6.90 9.85 -17.76
CA GLU A 106 8.00 10.51 -17.06
C GLU A 106 8.48 9.61 -15.93
N GLU A 107 9.78 9.28 -15.94
CA GLU A 107 10.40 8.49 -14.89
C GLU A 107 11.08 9.38 -13.84
N LYS A 108 10.84 9.08 -12.57
CA LYS A 108 11.57 9.63 -11.43
C LYS A 108 12.24 8.51 -10.66
N LEU A 109 13.57 8.49 -10.67
CA LEU A 109 14.34 7.62 -9.79
C LEU A 109 14.16 8.07 -8.33
N LEU A 110 13.79 7.13 -7.44
CA LEU A 110 13.69 7.36 -6.01
C LEU A 110 15.04 7.04 -5.38
N LYS A 111 15.83 8.07 -5.07
CA LYS A 111 17.25 7.89 -4.70
C LYS A 111 17.48 7.62 -3.22
N SER A 112 16.51 7.98 -2.38
CA SER A 112 16.65 7.90 -0.93
C SER A 112 15.33 7.53 -0.26
N GLU A 113 15.41 7.01 0.96
CA GLU A 113 14.22 6.58 1.73
C GLU A 113 13.19 7.71 1.91
N LEU A 114 13.64 8.96 2.13
CA LEU A 114 12.73 10.10 2.27
C LEU A 114 12.05 10.47 0.95
N GLU A 115 12.74 10.31 -0.18
CA GLU A 115 12.13 10.51 -1.50
C GLU A 115 11.11 9.42 -1.84
N ALA A 116 11.28 8.23 -1.26
CA ALA A 116 10.49 7.04 -1.54
C ALA A 116 9.28 6.83 -0.62
N ILE A 117 8.84 7.90 0.03
CA ILE A 117 7.54 8.00 0.71
C ILE A 117 6.53 8.53 -0.31
N ARG A 118 5.73 7.65 -0.90
CA ARG A 118 4.91 7.96 -2.09
C ARG A 118 3.45 7.59 -1.90
N ASP A 119 2.60 8.35 -2.58
CA ASP A 119 1.17 8.08 -2.70
C ASP A 119 0.81 7.70 -4.12
N CYS A 120 -0.23 6.88 -4.24
CA CYS A 120 -0.85 6.56 -5.52
C CYS A 120 -1.43 7.85 -6.13
N ASN A 121 -1.33 7.98 -7.44
CA ASN A 121 -1.97 9.07 -8.18
C ASN A 121 -2.71 8.50 -9.41
N PRO A 122 -4.01 8.19 -9.27
CA PRO A 122 -4.81 7.67 -10.37
C PRO A 122 -4.86 8.63 -11.57
N SER A 123 -4.80 9.94 -11.34
CA SER A 123 -4.87 10.95 -12.40
C SER A 123 -3.66 10.95 -13.33
N SER A 124 -2.51 10.47 -12.88
CA SER A 124 -1.30 10.28 -13.70
C SER A 124 -0.99 8.81 -13.97
N ALA A 125 -1.93 7.89 -13.68
CA ALA A 125 -1.72 6.44 -13.74
C ALA A 125 -0.40 6.00 -13.07
N ARG A 126 -0.07 6.63 -11.93
CA ARG A 126 1.19 6.42 -11.23
C ARG A 126 1.40 4.97 -10.88
N HIS A 127 2.60 4.48 -11.15
CA HIS A 127 3.05 3.15 -10.77
C HIS A 127 4.55 3.17 -10.48
N TRP A 128 5.05 2.06 -9.92
CA TRP A 128 6.46 1.94 -9.57
C TRP A 128 7.08 0.75 -10.29
N ILE A 129 8.32 0.92 -10.71
CA ILE A 129 9.10 -0.10 -11.41
C ILE A 129 10.33 -0.40 -10.55
N ILE A 130 10.55 -1.67 -10.26
CA ILE A 130 11.78 -2.16 -9.64
C ILE A 130 12.61 -2.74 -10.77
N ARG A 131 13.77 -2.15 -11.04
CA ARG A 131 14.62 -2.54 -12.18
C ARG A 131 16.01 -2.92 -11.75
N ASN A 132 16.60 -3.87 -12.48
CA ASN A 132 18.02 -4.20 -12.36
C ASN A 132 18.84 -3.23 -13.23
N THR A 133 19.95 -2.71 -12.71
CA THR A 133 20.78 -1.70 -13.41
C THR A 133 21.87 -2.28 -14.31
N ARG A 134 22.00 -3.60 -14.36
CA ARG A 134 23.04 -4.33 -15.11
C ARG A 134 22.48 -5.29 -16.16
N THR A 135 21.24 -5.70 -16.02
CA THR A 135 20.60 -6.67 -16.92
C THR A 135 19.72 -5.98 -17.94
N LEU A 136 19.97 -6.24 -19.23
CA LEU A 136 19.18 -5.73 -20.35
C LEU A 136 18.33 -6.85 -20.96
N ASN A 137 17.11 -6.49 -21.37
CA ASN A 137 16.27 -7.34 -22.20
C ASN A 137 16.72 -7.28 -23.67
N ARG A 138 16.07 -8.07 -24.53
CA ARG A 138 16.36 -8.13 -25.98
C ARG A 138 16.18 -6.81 -26.74
N THR A 139 15.45 -5.84 -26.19
CA THR A 139 15.25 -4.52 -26.79
C THR A 139 16.25 -3.49 -26.26
N GLY A 140 17.21 -3.90 -25.42
CA GLY A 140 18.22 -3.02 -24.84
C GLY A 140 17.71 -2.16 -23.68
N GLN A 141 16.54 -2.48 -23.12
CA GLN A 141 16.01 -1.82 -21.92
C GLN A 141 16.35 -2.63 -20.67
N LEU A 142 16.49 -1.95 -19.53
CA LEU A 142 16.72 -2.61 -18.25
C LEU A 142 15.55 -3.54 -17.90
N THR A 143 15.86 -4.76 -17.45
CA THR A 143 14.83 -5.68 -16.98
C THR A 143 14.19 -5.13 -15.71
N SER A 144 12.88 -5.34 -15.57
CA SER A 144 12.15 -4.78 -14.42
C SER A 144 10.87 -5.53 -14.09
N TYR A 145 10.39 -5.31 -12.86
CA TYR A 145 9.08 -5.70 -12.39
C TYR A 145 8.24 -4.46 -12.11
N LYS A 146 6.99 -4.44 -12.61
CA LYS A 146 6.06 -3.32 -12.43
C LYS A 146 5.13 -3.58 -11.26
N ARG A 147 5.18 -2.71 -10.25
CA ARG A 147 4.12 -2.61 -9.24
C ARG A 147 3.02 -1.69 -9.72
N VAL A 148 1.89 -2.29 -10.11
CA VAL A 148 0.67 -1.57 -10.47
C VAL A 148 -0.11 -1.24 -9.20
N ALA A 149 -0.44 0.03 -9.01
CA ALA A 149 -1.33 0.45 -7.94
C ALA A 149 -2.78 0.02 -8.25
N GLY A 150 -3.42 -0.66 -7.29
CA GLY A 150 -4.85 -0.92 -7.33
C GLY A 150 -5.66 0.29 -6.87
N SER A 151 -6.98 0.12 -6.69
CA SER A 151 -7.81 1.12 -6.02
C SER A 151 -7.31 1.33 -4.60
N ASN A 152 -6.99 2.57 -4.24
CA ASN A 152 -6.36 2.88 -2.96
C ASN A 152 -6.92 4.18 -2.35
N CYS A 153 -6.84 4.32 -1.03
CA CYS A 153 -7.22 5.49 -0.26
C CYS A 153 -6.37 5.60 1.01
N LEU A 154 -6.05 6.83 1.42
CA LEU A 154 -5.40 7.06 2.71
C LEU A 154 -6.41 6.92 3.87
N PRO A 155 -5.95 6.78 5.12
CA PRO A 155 -6.81 6.81 6.29
C PRO A 155 -7.73 8.03 6.33
N LEU A 156 -9.04 7.77 6.41
CA LEU A 156 -10.10 8.78 6.52
C LEU A 156 -10.30 9.17 7.99
N GLY A 157 -9.20 9.57 8.63
CA GLY A 157 -9.17 10.13 9.98
C GLY A 157 -8.56 11.52 9.98
N GLY A 158 -8.82 12.31 11.03
CA GLY A 158 -8.07 13.55 11.23
C GLY A 158 -6.58 13.27 11.43
N ALA A 159 -5.72 14.22 11.07
CA ALA A 159 -4.26 14.07 11.16
C ALA A 159 -3.77 13.68 12.58
N GLU A 160 -4.47 14.13 13.62
CA GLU A 160 -4.17 13.84 15.03
C GLU A 160 -4.86 12.59 15.57
N ALA A 161 -5.47 11.76 14.70
CA ALA A 161 -6.19 10.57 15.13
C ALA A 161 -5.25 9.62 15.90
N LYS A 162 -5.69 9.18 17.09
CA LYS A 162 -4.87 8.38 18.00
C LYS A 162 -4.34 7.09 17.39
N PHE A 163 -5.04 6.51 16.41
CA PHE A 163 -4.57 5.29 15.74
C PHE A 163 -3.34 5.56 14.87
N LEU A 164 -3.23 6.74 14.24
CA LEU A 164 -2.08 7.11 13.40
C LEU A 164 -0.79 7.22 14.22
N ARG A 165 -0.86 7.49 15.53
CA ARG A 165 0.32 7.48 16.41
C ARG A 165 1.06 6.13 16.42
N ARG A 166 0.34 5.03 16.22
CA ARG A 166 0.87 3.65 16.16
C ARG A 166 0.85 3.05 14.75
N ALA A 167 0.27 3.77 13.78
CA ALA A 167 0.06 3.30 12.43
C ALA A 167 0.48 4.36 11.41
N ALA A 168 1.57 5.08 11.68
CA ALA A 168 2.08 6.14 10.82
C ALA A 168 2.46 5.64 9.42
N PHE A 169 2.77 4.34 9.29
CA PHE A 169 2.97 3.68 8.00
C PHE A 169 1.74 3.74 7.08
N LEU A 170 0.54 3.99 7.61
CA LEU A 170 -0.67 4.16 6.81
C LEU A 170 -0.80 5.56 6.18
N MET A 171 0.06 6.51 6.58
CA MET A 171 -0.03 7.88 6.06
C MET A 171 0.38 8.01 4.59
N HIS A 172 1.01 6.97 4.04
CA HIS A 172 1.40 6.91 2.63
C HIS A 172 1.17 5.50 2.06
N ASN A 173 0.95 5.41 0.75
CA ASN A 173 0.64 4.12 0.11
C ASN A 173 1.86 3.23 -0.13
N LEU A 174 3.00 3.85 -0.42
CA LEU A 174 4.27 3.18 -0.68
C LEU A 174 5.35 3.80 0.20
N TRP A 175 6.14 2.91 0.81
CA TRP A 175 7.43 3.25 1.41
C TRP A 175 8.49 2.32 0.80
N VAL A 176 9.69 2.84 0.59
CA VAL A 176 10.84 2.02 0.21
C VAL A 176 11.96 2.27 1.20
N THR A 177 12.53 1.19 1.73
CA THR A 177 13.70 1.23 2.61
C THR A 177 14.83 0.42 2.02
N GLN A 178 16.06 0.75 2.40
CA GLN A 178 17.16 -0.20 2.23
C GLN A 178 16.88 -1.40 3.15
N TYR A 179 17.24 -2.61 2.70
CA TYR A 179 17.10 -3.82 3.50
C TYR A 179 17.88 -3.71 4.82
N GLU A 180 17.23 -4.11 5.90
CA GLU A 180 17.79 -4.27 7.24
C GLU A 180 17.11 -5.47 7.91
N PRO A 181 17.84 -6.49 8.38
CA PRO A 181 17.27 -7.71 8.94
C PRO A 181 16.26 -7.49 10.08
N GLU A 182 16.49 -6.50 10.93
CA GLU A 182 15.64 -6.22 12.10
C GLU A 182 14.42 -5.33 11.77
N GLU A 183 14.34 -4.80 10.54
CA GLU A 183 13.22 -3.96 10.09
C GLU A 183 12.11 -4.82 9.49
N MET A 184 11.32 -5.44 10.38
CA MET A 184 10.27 -6.41 10.01
C MET A 184 8.84 -5.88 10.13
N PHE A 185 8.55 -5.04 11.13
CA PHE A 185 7.19 -4.61 11.46
C PHE A 185 6.97 -3.11 11.18
N PRO A 186 6.11 -2.73 10.23
CA PRO A 186 6.01 -1.35 9.74
C PRO A 186 5.49 -0.35 10.80
N GLY A 187 4.80 -0.84 11.84
CA GLY A 187 4.35 -0.07 12.99
C GLY A 187 5.19 -0.24 14.27
N GLY A 188 6.34 -0.92 14.18
CA GLY A 188 7.15 -1.32 15.33
C GLY A 188 6.82 -2.72 15.88
N GLU A 189 7.75 -3.25 16.67
CA GLU A 189 7.73 -4.63 17.19
C GLU A 189 6.63 -4.89 18.23
N PHE A 190 6.29 -3.87 19.02
CA PHE A 190 5.33 -4.00 20.11
C PHE A 190 4.11 -3.09 19.86
N PRO A 191 3.13 -3.47 19.03
CA PRO A 191 2.03 -2.59 18.66
C PRO A 191 0.95 -2.45 19.75
N ASN A 192 0.82 -3.44 20.64
CA ASN A 192 -0.27 -3.49 21.63
C ASN A 192 -0.08 -2.43 22.73
N GLN A 193 -1.04 -1.51 22.85
CA GLN A 193 -1.08 -0.42 23.85
C GLN A 193 0.21 0.43 23.94
N ASN A 194 1.06 0.41 22.92
CA ASN A 194 2.35 1.09 22.97
C ASN A 194 2.15 2.61 23.09
N PRO A 195 2.71 3.25 24.13
CA PRO A 195 2.60 4.69 24.31
C PRO A 195 3.57 5.46 23.42
N ARG A 196 4.59 4.80 22.86
CA ARG A 196 5.58 5.40 21.95
C ARG A 196 4.92 5.75 20.62
N VAL A 197 5.41 6.83 20.03
CA VAL A 197 4.92 7.37 18.76
C VAL A 197 6.04 7.28 17.73
N GLY A 198 5.67 6.97 16.48
CA GLY A 198 6.60 6.98 15.36
C GLY A 198 7.62 5.84 15.41
N GLU A 199 7.19 4.63 15.72
CA GLU A 199 8.02 3.43 15.52
C GLU A 199 7.82 2.86 14.10
N GLY A 200 8.73 1.97 13.70
CA GLY A 200 8.67 1.35 12.38
C GLY A 200 9.05 2.30 11.24
N LEU A 201 8.33 2.21 10.12
CA LEU A 201 8.68 2.89 8.86
C LEU A 201 8.89 4.39 9.02
N ALA A 202 8.00 5.05 9.78
CA ALA A 202 8.06 6.49 10.00
C ALA A 202 9.34 6.96 10.71
N THR A 203 10.12 6.05 11.30
CA THR A 203 11.44 6.34 11.88
C THR A 203 12.58 5.73 11.08
N TRP A 204 12.41 4.56 10.48
CA TRP A 204 13.46 3.95 9.66
C TRP A 204 13.86 4.85 8.49
N VAL A 205 12.88 5.41 7.75
CA VAL A 205 13.15 6.29 6.61
C VAL A 205 13.90 7.58 6.96
N LYS A 206 13.91 7.99 8.24
CA LYS A 206 14.68 9.16 8.69
C LYS A 206 16.18 8.93 8.63
N LYS A 207 16.64 7.67 8.56
CA LYS A 207 18.04 7.34 8.24
C LYS A 207 18.43 7.81 6.83
N ASN A 208 17.44 7.99 5.96
CA ASN A 208 17.56 8.50 4.60
C ASN A 208 18.65 7.78 3.80
N ARG A 209 18.68 6.44 3.92
CA ARG A 209 19.67 5.60 3.24
C ARG A 209 19.49 5.71 1.72
N SER A 210 20.58 5.47 0.99
CA SER A 210 20.55 5.40 -0.47
C SER A 210 19.69 4.21 -0.91
N LEU A 211 18.91 4.41 -1.97
CA LEU A 211 18.12 3.39 -2.65
C LEU A 211 18.62 3.09 -4.07
N GLU A 212 19.74 3.70 -4.46
CA GLU A 212 20.39 3.43 -5.74
C GLU A 212 21.28 2.19 -5.62
N GLU A 213 21.02 1.19 -6.48
CA GLU A 213 21.81 -0.04 -6.58
C GLU A 213 22.03 -0.71 -5.22
N THR A 214 20.92 -1.10 -4.60
CA THR A 214 20.95 -1.70 -3.27
C THR A 214 19.89 -2.79 -3.10
N ASP A 215 19.92 -3.47 -1.96
CA ASP A 215 18.88 -4.39 -1.55
C ASP A 215 17.72 -3.58 -0.97
N LEU A 216 16.53 -3.76 -1.51
CA LEU A 216 15.40 -2.86 -1.30
C LEU A 216 14.21 -3.60 -0.74
N VAL A 217 13.53 -2.99 0.22
CA VAL A 217 12.26 -3.49 0.74
C VAL A 217 11.16 -2.50 0.37
N LEU A 218 10.18 -2.97 -0.39
CA LEU A 218 8.94 -2.22 -0.66
C LEU A 218 7.91 -2.55 0.41
N TRP A 219 7.30 -1.51 0.95
CA TRP A 219 6.18 -1.60 1.88
C TRP A 219 4.98 -0.94 1.22
N TYR A 220 4.03 -1.76 0.78
CA TYR A 220 2.90 -1.27 -0.01
C TYR A 220 1.59 -1.70 0.63
N ASP A 221 0.61 -0.79 0.68
CA ASP A 221 -0.77 -1.15 1.01
C ASP A 221 -1.51 -1.62 -0.25
N PRO A 222 -1.78 -2.93 -0.40
CA PRO A 222 -2.35 -3.48 -1.63
C PRO A 222 -3.75 -2.96 -1.93
N LEU A 223 -4.61 -2.81 -0.92
CA LEU A 223 -6.01 -2.42 -1.05
C LEU A 223 -6.56 -1.96 0.33
N PRO A 224 -6.70 -0.66 0.58
CA PRO A 224 -7.53 -0.20 1.66
C PRO A 224 -9.01 -0.23 1.25
N PHE A 225 -9.80 -1.01 1.98
CA PHE A 225 -11.24 -1.09 1.76
C PHE A 225 -11.97 -0.21 2.76
N VAL A 226 -12.81 0.71 2.28
CA VAL A 226 -13.84 1.35 3.10
C VAL A 226 -15.06 0.46 3.06
N ILE A 227 -15.45 -0.10 4.22
CA ILE A 227 -16.73 -0.81 4.30
C ILE A 227 -17.83 0.21 4.57
N TYR A 228 -18.55 0.57 3.50
CA TYR A 228 -19.81 1.29 3.55
C TYR A 228 -20.93 0.35 3.11
N ILE A 229 -21.96 0.21 3.94
CA ILE A 229 -23.12 -0.60 3.59
C ILE A 229 -24.15 0.33 2.94
N GLY A 230 -24.22 0.31 1.60
CA GLY A 230 -25.40 0.80 0.90
C GLY A 230 -26.46 -0.30 0.93
N LEU A 231 -27.52 -0.10 1.71
CA LEU A 231 -28.75 -0.90 1.60
C LEU A 231 -29.66 -0.29 0.53
#